data_AF-A0A919I7V0-F1
#
_entry.id   AF-A0A919I7V0-F1
#
_cell.length_a   1.000
_cell.length_b   1.000
_cell.length_c   1.000
_cell.angle_alpha   90.00
_cell.angle_beta   90.00
_cell.angle_gamma   90.00
#
_symmetry.space_group_name_H-M   'P 1'
#
loop_
_entity.id
_entity.type
_entity.pdbx_description
1 polymer ?
#
loop_
_entity_poly.entity_id
_entity_poly.type
_entity_poly.pdbx_seq_one_letter_code
_entity_poly.pdbx_strand_id
1 'polypeptide(L)'
;MSDQQENLSVKRSITLPENSKLTEEAIKHLDRILVFASPEEYRDTLIEIYHSYIIHEHSMPPANFEQMANQMYFLMDFLKRVGSEVK
;
A
#
# COMPACT_ATOMS: atom_id res chain seq x y z
N MET A 1 -17.87 -23.93 39.42
CA MET A 1 -18.14 -22.49 39.33
C MET A 1 -16.88 -21.88 38.74
N SER A 2 -16.82 -21.83 37.41
CA SER A 2 -17.30 -20.71 36.58
C SER A 2 -16.26 -19.60 36.61
N ASP A 3 -15.48 -19.48 35.54
CA ASP A 3 -15.08 -18.21 34.93
C ASP A 3 -14.49 -18.52 33.55
N GLN A 4 -15.39 -18.64 32.58
CA GLN A 4 -15.04 -18.54 31.16
C GLN A 4 -14.70 -17.08 30.91
N GLN A 5 -13.42 -16.74 30.82
CA GLN A 5 -12.99 -15.47 30.27
C GLN A 5 -13.27 -15.48 28.76
N GLU A 6 -14.44 -14.96 28.38
CA GLU A 6 -14.75 -14.52 27.02
C GLU A 6 -13.71 -13.50 26.58
N ASN A 7 -12.71 -13.96 25.83
CA ASN A 7 -11.83 -13.11 25.06
C ASN A 7 -12.65 -12.55 23.87
N LEU A 8 -13.40 -11.48 24.12
CA LEU A 8 -14.08 -10.68 23.12
C LEU A 8 -13.03 -9.98 22.25
N SER A 9 -12.45 -10.73 21.32
CA SER A 9 -11.71 -10.19 20.19
C SER A 9 -12.68 -9.29 19.43
N VAL A 10 -12.51 -7.98 19.57
CA VAL A 10 -13.28 -6.96 18.86
C VAL A 10 -13.01 -7.15 17.37
N LYS A 11 -13.87 -7.92 16.69
CA LYS A 11 -13.85 -8.05 15.23
C LYS A 11 -14.16 -6.68 14.63
N ARG A 12 -13.12 -5.97 14.21
CA ARG A 12 -13.28 -4.80 13.34
C ARG A 12 -13.74 -5.30 11.98
N SER A 13 -14.99 -5.03 11.61
CA SER A 13 -15.51 -5.34 10.27
C SER A 13 -15.14 -4.21 9.32
N ILE A 14 -14.57 -4.55 8.17
CA ILE A 14 -14.25 -3.59 7.10
C ILE A 14 -15.41 -3.60 6.12
N THR A 15 -16.05 -2.44 5.92
CA THR A 15 -17.10 -2.29 4.91
C THR A 15 -16.46 -1.81 3.61
N LEU A 16 -16.62 -2.62 2.56
CA LEU A 16 -16.16 -2.29 1.22
C LEU A 16 -17.23 -1.49 0.44
N PRO A 17 -16.83 -0.63 -0.50
CA PRO A 17 -17.76 0.00 -1.44
C PRO A 17 -18.58 -1.03 -2.22
N GLU A 18 -19.82 -0.71 -2.59
CA GLU A 18 -20.77 -1.64 -3.24
C GLU A 18 -20.24 -2.29 -4.52
N ASN A 19 -19.35 -1.61 -5.25
CA ASN A 19 -18.71 -2.10 -6.48
C ASN A 19 -17.20 -2.29 -6.32
N SER A 20 -16.75 -2.60 -5.10
CA SER A 20 -15.35 -2.85 -4.82
C SER A 20 -14.84 -4.04 -5.63
N LYS A 21 -13.69 -3.86 -6.31
CA LYS A 21 -12.92 -4.96 -6.89
C LYS A 21 -12.11 -5.73 -5.85
N LEU A 22 -11.99 -5.20 -4.64
CA LEU A 22 -11.26 -5.82 -3.54
C LEU A 22 -12.18 -6.77 -2.77
N THR A 23 -11.62 -7.90 -2.37
CA THR A 23 -12.22 -8.82 -1.40
C THR A 23 -11.66 -8.55 -0.01
N GLU A 24 -12.30 -9.06 1.05
CA GLU A 24 -11.75 -8.97 2.41
C GLU A 24 -10.34 -9.58 2.52
N GLU A 25 -10.09 -10.70 1.82
CA GLU A 25 -8.76 -11.31 1.78
C GLU A 25 -7.73 -10.40 1.11
N ALA A 26 -8.09 -9.71 0.02
CA ALA A 26 -7.21 -8.73 -0.61
C ALA A 26 -6.84 -7.58 0.35
N ILE A 27 -7.77 -7.14 1.18
CA ILE A 27 -7.50 -6.11 2.20
C ILE A 27 -6.51 -6.63 3.25
N LYS A 28 -6.66 -7.88 3.71
CA LYS A 28 -5.68 -8.48 4.64
C LYS A 28 -4.28 -8.54 4.04
N HIS A 29 -4.17 -8.79 2.74
CA HIS A 29 -2.87 -8.74 2.07
C HIS A 29 -2.30 -7.33 1.98
N LEU A 30 -3.13 -6.31 1.72
CA LEU A 30 -2.71 -4.92 1.76
C LEU A 30 -2.22 -4.50 3.15
N ASP A 31 -2.93 -4.91 4.21
CA ASP A 31 -2.55 -4.66 5.60
C ASP A 31 -1.17 -5.24 5.92
N ARG A 32 -0.87 -6.46 5.45
CA ARG A 32 0.45 -7.10 5.64
C ARG A 32 1.61 -6.33 5.00
N ILE A 33 1.38 -5.59 3.92
CA ILE A 33 2.41 -4.75 3.32
C ILE A 33 2.84 -3.69 4.34
N LEU A 34 1.86 -3.05 4.99
CA LEU A 34 2.09 -1.98 5.97
C LEU A 34 2.67 -2.48 7.31
N VAL A 35 2.67 -3.79 7.55
CA VAL A 35 3.37 -4.38 8.70
C VAL A 35 4.89 -4.34 8.51
N PHE A 36 5.37 -4.42 7.27
CA PHE A 36 6.80 -4.49 6.99
C PHE A 36 7.47 -3.10 7.01
N ALA A 37 6.81 -2.11 6.42
CA ALA A 37 7.27 -0.72 6.41
C ALA A 37 6.07 0.23 6.39
N SER A 38 6.27 1.45 6.88
CA SER A 38 5.23 2.48 6.86
C SER A 38 4.90 2.90 5.42
N PRO A 39 3.70 3.47 5.18
CA PRO A 39 3.36 4.03 3.86
C PRO A 39 4.40 5.06 3.37
N GLU A 40 4.96 5.87 4.26
CA GLU A 40 6.02 6.84 3.97
C GLU A 40 7.32 6.16 3.54
N GLU A 41 7.75 5.14 4.26
CA GLU A 41 8.97 4.38 3.93
C GLU A 41 8.86 3.72 2.55
N TYR A 42 7.71 3.14 2.22
CA TYR A 42 7.46 2.62 0.88
C TYR A 42 7.50 3.70 -0.19
N ARG A 43 6.90 4.86 0.08
CA ARG A 43 6.88 5.98 -0.85
C ARG A 43 8.30 6.49 -1.11
N ASP A 44 9.09 6.67 -0.07
CA ASP A 44 10.46 7.16 -0.18
C ASP A 44 11.34 6.14 -0.93
N THR A 45 11.17 4.84 -0.64
CA THR A 45 11.83 3.76 -1.40
C THR A 45 11.49 3.81 -2.89
N LEU A 46 10.23 4.03 -3.27
CA LEU A 46 9.83 4.13 -4.68
C LEU A 46 10.45 5.35 -5.36
N ILE A 47 10.55 6.49 -4.65
CA ILE A 47 11.21 7.69 -5.15
C ILE A 47 12.70 7.42 -5.38
N GLU A 48 13.37 6.75 -4.45
CA GLU A 48 14.79 6.38 -4.58
C GLU A 48 15.04 5.46 -5.78
N ILE A 49 14.18 4.46 -6.00
CA ILE A 49 14.25 3.58 -7.17
C ILE A 49 14.10 4.39 -8.46
N TYR A 50 13.13 5.31 -8.51
CA TYR A 50 12.90 6.13 -9.69
C TYR A 50 14.06 7.10 -9.99
N HIS A 51 14.59 7.76 -8.96
CA HIS A 51 15.77 8.61 -9.12
C HIS A 51 16.99 7.80 -9.57
N SER A 52 17.20 6.63 -8.97
CA SER A 52 18.28 5.72 -9.37
C SER A 52 18.15 5.32 -10.82
N TYR A 53 16.93 5.02 -11.29
CA TYR A 53 16.67 4.73 -12.70
C TYR A 53 17.09 5.90 -13.61
N ILE A 54 16.63 7.12 -13.33
CA ILE A 54 16.95 8.31 -14.13
C ILE A 54 18.46 8.59 -14.16
N ILE A 55 19.15 8.39 -13.04
CA ILE A 55 20.59 8.63 -12.91
C ILE A 55 21.40 7.60 -13.71
N HIS A 56 20.96 6.34 -13.81
CA HIS A 56 21.77 5.31 -14.47
C HIS A 56 21.39 5.10 -15.93
N GLU A 57 20.12 5.29 -16.29
CA GLU A 57 19.58 5.05 -17.63
C GLU A 57 19.49 6.36 -18.41
N HIS A 58 20.65 6.93 -18.74
CA HIS A 58 20.77 8.18 -19.50
C HIS A 58 20.44 8.03 -21.00
N SER A 59 20.32 6.80 -21.51
CA SER A 59 20.44 6.53 -22.94
C SER A 59 19.09 6.44 -23.65
N MET A 60 18.10 5.78 -23.03
CA MET A 60 16.73 5.68 -23.52
C MET A 60 15.82 5.14 -22.40
N PRO A 61 14.66 5.77 -22.12
CA PRO A 61 13.69 5.23 -21.17
C PRO A 61 13.08 3.91 -21.69
N PRO A 62 12.48 3.06 -20.84
CA PRO A 62 11.91 1.79 -21.28
C PRO A 62 10.71 2.06 -22.19
N ALA A 63 10.36 1.12 -23.07
CA ALA A 63 9.28 1.30 -24.04
C ALA A 63 7.92 1.68 -23.41
N ASN A 64 7.70 1.32 -22.14
CA ASN A 64 6.50 1.60 -21.36
C ASN A 64 6.72 2.64 -20.24
N PHE A 65 7.74 3.47 -20.34
CA PHE A 65 8.12 4.43 -19.30
C PHE A 65 6.94 5.29 -18.81
N GLU A 66 6.17 5.86 -19.74
CA GLU A 66 5.03 6.72 -19.40
C GLU A 66 3.96 5.96 -18.61
N GLN A 67 3.68 4.72 -18.99
CA GLN A 67 2.74 3.87 -18.26
C GLN A 67 3.25 3.54 -16.86
N MET A 68 4.55 3.21 -16.74
CA MET A 68 5.19 2.93 -15.46
C MET A 68 5.18 4.16 -14.54
N ALA A 69 5.53 5.34 -15.07
CA ALA A 69 5.52 6.60 -14.35
C ALA A 69 4.11 6.93 -13.83
N ASN A 70 3.09 6.74 -14.66
CA ASN A 70 1.69 6.94 -14.25
C ASN A 70 1.26 5.96 -13.15
N GLN A 71 1.58 4.66 -13.29
CA GLN A 71 1.27 3.66 -12.25
C GLN A 71 1.98 3.98 -10.94
N MET A 72 3.24 4.38 -11.01
CA MET A 72 4.02 4.77 -9.84
C MET A 72 3.48 6.04 -9.18
N TYR A 73 3.03 7.02 -9.97
CA TYR A 73 2.35 8.21 -9.46
C TYR A 73 1.11 7.84 -8.64
N PHE A 74 0.22 6.99 -9.19
CA PHE A 74 -0.97 6.55 -8.46
C PHE A 74 -0.64 5.76 -7.19
N LEU A 75 0.41 4.92 -7.23
CA LEU A 75 0.86 4.18 -6.07
C LEU A 75 1.40 5.11 -4.97
N MET A 76 2.21 6.12 -5.33
CA MET A 76 2.72 7.11 -4.38
C MET A 76 1.61 7.97 -3.78
N ASP A 77 0.61 8.39 -4.59
CA ASP A 77 -0.55 9.13 -4.08
C ASP A 77 -1.39 8.27 -3.12
N PHE A 78 -1.58 6.99 -3.45
CA PHE A 78 -2.23 6.03 -2.56
C PHE A 78 -1.48 5.91 -1.22
N LEU A 79 -0.18 5.65 -1.25
CA LEU A 79 0.64 5.52 -0.03
C LEU A 79 0.61 6.80 0.82
N LYS A 80 0.69 7.98 0.18
CA LYS A 80 0.58 9.27 0.87
C LYS A 80 -0.77 9.42 1.60
N ARG A 81 -1.88 9.05 0.96
CA ARG A 81 -3.22 9.12 1.58
C ARG A 81 -3.38 8.10 2.70
N VAL A 82 -2.89 6.89 2.50
CA VAL A 82 -2.91 5.86 3.54
C VAL A 82 -2.08 6.29 4.75
N GLY A 83 -0.90 6.87 4.55
CA GLY A 83 -0.07 7.43 5.63
C GLY A 83 -0.80 8.48 6.48
N SER A 84 -1.66 9.31 5.88
CA SER A 84 -2.48 10.26 6.64
C SER A 84 -3.64 9.64 7.44
N GLU A 85 -3.99 8.38 7.17
CA GLU A 85 -5.14 7.69 7.78
C GLU A 85 -4.71 6.56 8.74
N VAL A 86 -3.48 6.06 8.61
CA VAL A 86 -2.88 5.04 9.49
C VAL A 86 -2.40 5.72 10.78
N LYS A 87 -2.75 5.13 11.93
CA LYS A 87 -2.42 5.62 13.27
C LYS A 87 -1.20 4.93 13.86
#